data_AF-A0A9D1CY11-F1
#
_entry.id   AF-A0A9D1CY11-F1
#
_cell.length_a   1.000
_cell.length_b   1.000
_cell.length_c   1.000
_cell.angle_alpha   90.00
_cell.angle_beta   90.00
_cell.angle_gamma   90.00
#
_symmetry.space_group_name_H-M   'P 1'
#
loop_
_entity.id
_entity.type
_entity.pdbx_description
1 polymer ?
#
loop_
_entity_poly.entity_id
_entity_poly.type
_entity_poly.pdbx_seq_one_letter_code
_entity_poly.pdbx_strand_id
1 'polypeptide(L)'
;MAKKAKTSARSKGYRKTVKKQPFLTKKEIIILVAIIAVIALALILFSLLYDDGSLDVVDGVAQMDNPEVSLVTSDIVGEETKYFKVGEVGEIDGYTRERVENSADANLATYNYYSEDETAPIDYLHVGAGSGTPENLMATALYSYMMSGISVDSQSETEVNGHDVQYAVISFEYPMTEDTEQTAETDAEATQAPEEGVADAAEATAEPEMTAEPEASVEPEETAALEATAAPEAGEGTEDTSADPASDSTAGTETELSRYSCQQMLIAYVQSEMNSNYSISLNVTLSGETDAAVDAEGLTAYTDELYLSEEELLSYLEQAMQAVYPAAEAE
;
A
#
# COMPACT_ATOMS: atom_id res chain seq x y z
N MET A 1 23.16 66.44 94.22
CA MET A 1 23.16 67.45 93.15
C MET A 1 23.72 66.84 91.87
N ALA A 2 23.04 67.09 90.75
CA ALA A 2 23.42 66.97 89.34
C ALA A 2 24.15 65.69 88.82
N LYS A 3 23.35 64.73 88.32
CA LYS A 3 23.73 63.83 87.21
C LYS A 3 23.72 64.61 85.89
N LYS A 4 24.79 64.54 85.10
CA LYS A 4 24.76 64.74 83.63
C LYS A 4 25.67 63.70 82.97
N ALA A 5 25.10 62.57 82.60
CA ALA A 5 25.71 61.67 81.62
C ALA A 5 25.33 62.17 80.23
N LYS A 6 26.33 62.37 79.36
CA LYS A 6 26.18 62.80 77.97
C LYS A 6 25.42 61.73 77.19
N THR A 7 24.23 62.05 76.69
CA THR A 7 23.48 61.20 75.77
C THR A 7 24.09 61.34 74.38
N SER A 8 24.65 60.25 73.85
CA SER A 8 25.16 60.19 72.48
C SER A 8 23.98 60.17 71.49
N ALA A 9 24.06 61.00 70.46
CA ALA A 9 23.12 61.02 69.36
C ALA A 9 23.29 59.75 68.51
N ARG A 10 22.47 58.72 68.80
CA ARG A 10 22.34 57.55 67.94
C ARG A 10 21.49 57.96 66.73
N SER A 11 22.15 58.28 65.61
CA SER A 11 21.48 58.58 64.35
C SER A 11 20.63 57.36 63.94
N LYS A 12 19.32 57.52 63.94
CA LYS A 12 18.40 56.57 63.32
C LYS A 12 18.53 56.75 61.80
N GLY A 13 19.41 55.96 61.19
CA GLY A 13 19.43 55.79 59.74
C GLY A 13 18.13 55.14 59.31
N TYR A 14 17.17 55.94 58.84
CA TYR A 14 15.98 55.45 58.16
C TYR A 14 16.44 54.80 56.84
N ARG A 15 16.48 53.47 56.78
CA ARG A 15 16.49 52.76 55.50
C ARG A 15 15.13 53.03 54.83
N LYS A 16 15.11 53.88 53.79
CA LYS A 16 13.96 53.96 52.89
C LYS A 16 13.84 52.61 52.19
N THR A 17 12.88 51.81 52.60
CA THR A 17 12.45 50.65 51.82
C THR A 17 11.78 51.19 50.55
N VAL A 18 12.51 51.13 49.43
CA VAL A 18 11.92 51.39 48.12
C VAL A 18 10.93 50.25 47.89
N LYS A 19 9.64 50.51 48.10
CA LYS A 19 8.57 49.58 47.70
C LYS A 19 8.71 49.43 46.18
N LYS A 20 9.19 48.27 45.72
CA LYS A 20 9.20 47.92 44.29
C LYS A 20 7.76 48.12 43.80
N GLN A 21 7.57 49.01 42.83
CA GLN A 21 6.26 49.12 42.18
C GLN A 21 5.93 47.76 41.55
N PRO A 22 4.68 47.29 41.64
CA PRO A 22 4.30 46.06 40.96
C PRO A 22 4.58 46.23 39.47
N PHE A 23 5.21 45.23 38.86
CA PHE A 23 5.68 45.26 37.47
C PHE A 23 4.52 45.45 36.47
N LEU A 24 3.29 45.14 36.90
CA LEU A 24 2.06 45.26 36.15
C LEU A 24 1.01 46.00 37.00
N THR A 25 0.28 46.90 36.36
CA THR A 25 -0.91 47.55 36.89
C THR A 25 -2.06 46.55 37.03
N LYS A 26 -3.04 46.84 37.89
CA LYS A 26 -4.22 45.98 38.07
C LYS A 26 -4.98 45.72 36.76
N LYS A 27 -4.98 46.69 35.84
CA LYS A 27 -5.60 46.54 34.52
C LYS A 27 -4.86 45.52 33.66
N GLU A 28 -3.53 45.58 33.65
CA GLU A 28 -2.71 44.62 32.90
C GLU A 28 -2.81 43.21 33.48
N ILE A 29 -2.92 43.06 34.80
CA ILE A 29 -3.16 41.75 35.43
C ILE A 29 -4.51 41.17 35.01
N ILE A 30 -5.57 41.97 34.98
CA ILE A 30 -6.90 41.52 34.54
C ILE A 30 -6.87 41.09 33.07
N ILE A 31 -6.21 41.87 32.20
CA ILE A 31 -6.05 41.54 30.78
C ILE A 31 -5.25 40.24 30.62
N LEU A 32 -4.14 40.08 31.33
CA LEU A 32 -3.33 38.86 31.29
C LEU A 32 -4.13 37.62 31.72
N VAL A 33 -4.87 37.71 32.82
CA VAL A 33 -5.73 36.61 33.30
C VAL A 33 -6.83 36.30 32.29
N ALA A 34 -7.42 37.31 31.65
CA ALA A 34 -8.41 37.10 30.59
C ALA A 34 -7.80 36.38 29.38
N ILE A 35 -6.60 36.74 28.94
CA ILE A 35 -5.90 36.07 27.83
C ILE A 35 -5.63 34.60 28.19
N ILE A 36 -5.11 34.32 29.40
CA ILE A 36 -4.87 32.95 29.86
C ILE A 36 -6.17 32.15 29.89
N ALA A 37 -7.26 32.73 30.38
CA ALA A 37 -8.57 32.08 30.41
C ALA A 37 -9.10 31.76 29.00
N VAL A 38 -8.91 32.67 28.04
CA VAL A 38 -9.29 32.44 26.63
C VAL A 38 -8.45 31.34 26.00
N ILE A 39 -7.13 31.32 26.24
CA ILE A 39 -6.25 30.25 25.73
C ILE A 39 -6.63 28.90 26.33
N ALA A 40 -6.86 28.84 27.64
CA ALA A 40 -7.28 27.60 28.30
C ALA A 40 -8.63 27.10 27.77
N LEU A 41 -9.59 28.01 27.54
CA LEU A 41 -10.87 27.66 26.95
C LEU A 41 -10.72 27.18 25.50
N ALA A 42 -9.85 27.80 24.71
CA ALA A 42 -9.56 27.37 23.34
C ALA A 42 -8.95 25.96 23.31
N LEU A 43 -8.02 25.64 24.22
CA LEU A 43 -7.45 24.29 24.34
C LEU A 43 -8.49 23.25 24.74
N ILE A 44 -9.38 23.57 25.69
CA ILE A 44 -10.46 22.67 26.11
C ILE A 44 -11.43 22.43 24.94
N LEU A 45 -11.83 23.50 24.23
CA LEU A 45 -12.73 23.38 23.08
C LEU A 45 -12.08 22.58 21.95
N PHE A 46 -10.78 22.81 21.69
CA PHE A 46 -10.03 22.01 20.73
C PHE A 46 -10.05 20.54 21.14
N SER A 47 -9.69 20.18 22.37
CA SER A 47 -9.71 18.78 22.82
C SER A 47 -11.10 18.13 22.82
N LEU A 48 -12.19 18.89 22.90
CA LEU A 48 -13.56 18.35 22.91
C LEU A 48 -14.22 18.29 21.53
N LEU A 49 -13.80 19.15 20.61
CA LEU A 49 -14.41 19.30 19.28
C LEU A 49 -13.47 18.90 18.15
N TYR A 50 -12.21 18.54 18.47
CA TYR A 50 -11.28 18.01 17.49
C TYR A 50 -11.72 16.61 17.09
N ASP A 51 -12.09 16.50 15.84
CA ASP A 51 -12.38 15.27 15.13
C ASP A 51 -11.33 15.16 14.03
N ASP A 52 -10.47 14.16 14.13
CA ASP A 52 -9.46 13.86 13.10
C ASP A 52 -10.05 13.09 11.92
N GLY A 53 -11.37 12.84 11.93
CA GLY A 53 -12.08 12.05 10.95
C GLY A 53 -11.93 10.55 11.16
N SER A 54 -11.33 10.12 12.27
CA SER A 54 -11.23 8.69 12.58
C SER A 54 -12.59 8.11 12.99
N LEU A 55 -12.85 6.90 12.53
CA LEU A 55 -14.06 6.16 12.84
C LEU A 55 -13.95 5.54 14.23
N ASP A 56 -15.04 5.61 15.00
CA ASP A 56 -15.18 4.86 16.23
C ASP A 56 -15.14 3.36 15.91
N VAL A 57 -14.45 2.57 16.75
CA VAL A 57 -14.38 1.12 16.63
C VAL A 57 -15.08 0.47 17.81
N VAL A 58 -16.08 -0.37 17.52
CA VAL A 58 -16.82 -1.14 18.53
C VAL A 58 -16.67 -2.63 18.20
N ASP A 59 -16.16 -3.40 19.15
CA ASP A 59 -15.90 -4.84 18.99
C ASP A 59 -15.07 -5.19 17.74
N GLY A 60 -14.11 -4.32 17.38
CA GLY A 60 -13.24 -4.49 16.21
C GLY A 60 -13.84 -4.05 14.88
N VAL A 61 -15.07 -3.52 14.88
CA VAL A 61 -15.77 -3.05 13.68
C VAL A 61 -15.82 -1.53 13.66
N ALA A 62 -15.27 -0.93 12.61
CA ALA A 62 -15.35 0.51 12.36
C ALA A 62 -16.80 0.93 12.09
N GLN A 63 -17.27 1.92 12.82
CA GLN A 63 -18.64 2.41 12.75
C GLN A 63 -18.74 3.50 11.70
N MET A 64 -19.58 3.30 10.69
CA MET A 64 -19.80 4.27 9.63
C MET A 64 -21.19 4.14 9.03
N ASP A 65 -21.66 5.23 8.41
CA ASP A 65 -22.83 5.16 7.55
C ASP A 65 -22.49 4.40 6.26
N ASN A 66 -23.43 3.58 5.78
CA ASN A 66 -23.31 2.79 4.54
C ASN A 66 -22.05 1.90 4.45
N PRO A 67 -21.83 0.96 5.40
CA PRO A 67 -20.62 0.13 5.40
C PRO A 67 -20.47 -0.74 4.14
N GLU A 68 -21.58 -1.11 3.50
CA GLU A 68 -21.61 -1.95 2.29
C GLU A 68 -21.01 -1.29 1.04
N VAL A 69 -20.78 0.03 1.07
CA VAL A 69 -20.24 0.80 -0.06
C VAL A 69 -19.12 1.75 0.36
N SER A 70 -18.70 1.71 1.62
CA SER A 70 -17.67 2.61 2.12
C SER A 70 -16.28 2.12 1.72
N LEU A 71 -15.42 3.06 1.35
CA LEU A 71 -13.98 2.86 1.18
C LEU A 71 -13.29 3.30 2.47
N VAL A 72 -12.58 2.38 3.10
CA VAL A 72 -11.96 2.58 4.42
C VAL A 72 -10.49 2.24 4.34
N THR A 73 -9.67 3.12 4.90
CA THR A 73 -8.24 2.87 5.10
C THR A 73 -7.91 2.87 6.60
N SER A 74 -6.73 2.36 6.94
CA SER A 74 -6.19 2.43 8.30
C SER A 74 -4.87 3.19 8.32
N ASP A 75 -4.61 3.85 9.45
CA ASP A 75 -3.32 4.49 9.72
C ASP A 75 -2.90 4.27 11.18
N ILE A 76 -1.60 4.32 11.45
CA ILE A 76 -1.06 4.19 12.80
C ILE A 76 -0.82 5.59 13.37
N VAL A 77 -1.65 6.00 14.32
CA VAL A 77 -1.55 7.30 14.98
C VAL A 77 -1.05 7.09 16.41
N GLY A 78 0.25 7.29 16.60
CA GLY A 78 0.91 7.01 17.87
C GLY A 78 1.08 5.50 18.08
N GLU A 79 0.35 4.93 19.03
CA GLU A 79 0.36 3.48 19.34
C GLU A 79 -0.95 2.79 18.93
N GLU A 80 -1.88 3.52 18.30
CA GLU A 80 -3.23 3.04 17.96
C GLU A 80 -3.43 2.97 16.45
N THR A 81 -4.06 1.89 15.98
CA THR A 81 -4.61 1.82 14.63
C THR A 81 -5.92 2.58 14.59
N LYS A 82 -6.03 3.53 13.67
CA LYS A 82 -7.23 4.30 13.39
C LYS A 82 -7.75 3.99 12.00
N TYR A 83 -9.07 4.06 11.85
CA TYR A 83 -9.75 3.83 10.57
C TYR A 83 -10.35 5.11 10.07
N PHE A 84 -10.33 5.31 8.76
CA PHE A 84 -10.83 6.51 8.12
C PHE A 84 -11.66 6.13 6.90
N LYS A 85 -12.86 6.70 6.80
CA LYS A 85 -13.67 6.60 5.58
C LYS A 85 -13.18 7.64 4.59
N VAL A 86 -12.66 7.17 3.45
CA VAL A 86 -12.01 8.03 2.44
C VAL A 86 -12.85 8.21 1.18
N GLY A 87 -13.97 7.50 1.08
CA GLY A 87 -14.91 7.60 -0.02
C GLY A 87 -16.08 6.63 0.12
N GLU A 88 -16.96 6.66 -0.86
CA GLU A 88 -17.99 5.64 -1.09
C GLU A 88 -17.91 5.21 -2.56
N VAL A 89 -18.35 3.99 -2.82
CA VAL A 89 -18.51 3.49 -4.18
C VAL A 89 -19.99 3.43 -4.60
N GLY A 90 -20.26 3.82 -5.83
CA GLY A 90 -21.54 3.74 -6.51
C GLY A 90 -21.68 2.47 -7.35
N GLU A 91 -22.71 2.46 -8.20
CA GLU A 91 -22.87 1.46 -9.26
C GLU A 91 -22.26 1.99 -10.56
N ILE A 92 -21.80 1.10 -11.43
CA ILE A 92 -21.38 1.43 -12.80
C ILE A 92 -22.34 0.73 -13.75
N ASP A 93 -22.92 1.49 -14.69
CA ASP A 93 -23.83 0.92 -15.69
C ASP A 93 -23.13 -0.19 -16.49
N GLY A 94 -23.76 -1.37 -16.56
CA GLY A 94 -23.22 -2.53 -17.27
C GLY A 94 -22.20 -3.35 -16.49
N TYR A 95 -22.05 -3.11 -15.18
CA TYR A 95 -21.20 -3.92 -14.30
C TYR A 95 -21.96 -4.45 -13.09
N THR A 96 -21.61 -5.68 -12.69
CA THR A 96 -21.97 -6.23 -11.38
C THR A 96 -20.86 -5.94 -10.37
N ARG A 97 -21.21 -5.21 -9.31
CA ARG A 97 -20.31 -4.92 -8.20
C ARG A 97 -20.26 -6.05 -7.19
N GLU A 98 -19.06 -6.46 -6.81
CA GLU A 98 -18.76 -7.38 -5.72
C GLU A 98 -17.95 -6.66 -4.63
N ARG A 99 -18.36 -6.82 -3.37
CA ARG A 99 -17.57 -6.40 -2.20
C ARG A 99 -16.60 -7.51 -1.83
N VAL A 100 -15.31 -7.19 -1.83
CA VAL A 100 -14.22 -8.12 -1.52
C VAL A 100 -13.68 -7.82 -0.13
N GLU A 101 -13.94 -8.73 0.81
CA GLU A 101 -13.44 -8.63 2.18
C GLU A 101 -11.91 -8.78 2.21
N ASN A 102 -11.23 -7.92 2.95
CA ASN A 102 -9.81 -8.08 3.19
C ASN A 102 -9.59 -9.14 4.28
N SER A 103 -8.76 -10.14 3.97
CA SER A 103 -8.53 -11.28 4.87
C SER A 103 -7.80 -10.93 6.16
N ALA A 104 -7.00 -9.85 6.16
CA ALA A 104 -6.29 -9.38 7.34
C ALA A 104 -7.18 -8.49 8.22
N ASP A 105 -8.06 -7.71 7.60
CA ASP A 105 -8.96 -6.79 8.31
C ASP A 105 -10.24 -6.53 7.51
N ALA A 106 -11.38 -7.04 7.98
CA ALA A 106 -12.67 -6.90 7.31
C ALA A 106 -13.17 -5.45 7.19
N ASN A 107 -12.59 -4.51 7.94
CA ASN A 107 -12.90 -3.09 7.77
C ASN A 107 -12.35 -2.52 6.46
N LEU A 108 -11.30 -3.13 5.90
CA LEU A 108 -10.55 -2.63 4.73
C LEU A 108 -11.01 -3.27 3.42
N ALA A 109 -12.32 -3.49 3.27
CA ALA A 109 -12.89 -4.09 2.08
C ALA A 109 -12.64 -3.23 0.83
N THR A 110 -12.58 -3.92 -0.30
CA THR A 110 -12.42 -3.35 -1.65
C THR A 110 -13.57 -3.79 -2.52
N TYR A 111 -13.64 -3.30 -3.76
CA TYR A 111 -14.75 -3.57 -4.65
C TYR A 111 -14.25 -3.94 -6.04
N ASN A 112 -14.76 -5.06 -6.56
CA ASN A 112 -14.55 -5.46 -7.95
C ASN A 112 -15.82 -5.20 -8.75
N TYR A 113 -15.67 -4.78 -10.00
CA TYR A 113 -16.75 -4.58 -10.95
C TYR A 113 -16.50 -5.50 -12.14
N TYR A 114 -17.36 -6.49 -12.30
CA TYR A 114 -17.33 -7.43 -13.41
C TYR A 114 -18.28 -6.96 -14.49
N SER A 115 -17.80 -6.87 -15.73
CA SER A 115 -18.64 -6.51 -16.87
C SER A 115 -19.79 -7.50 -17.01
N GLU A 116 -21.00 -6.99 -17.26
CA GLU A 116 -22.15 -7.81 -17.65
C GLU A 116 -22.06 -8.31 -19.10
N ASP A 117 -21.19 -7.69 -19.90
CA ASP A 117 -20.82 -8.17 -21.23
C ASP A 117 -19.67 -9.18 -21.11
N GLU A 118 -19.99 -10.45 -21.36
CA GLU A 118 -19.04 -11.58 -21.38
C GLU A 118 -17.97 -11.46 -22.48
N THR A 119 -18.11 -10.51 -23.41
CA THR A 119 -17.13 -10.22 -24.45
C THR A 119 -16.22 -9.04 -24.13
N ALA A 120 -16.38 -8.42 -22.96
CA ALA A 120 -15.48 -7.37 -22.52
C ALA A 120 -14.04 -7.90 -22.43
N PRO A 121 -13.05 -7.13 -22.92
CA PRO A 121 -11.64 -7.54 -22.90
C PRO A 121 -10.99 -7.48 -21.52
N ILE A 122 -11.70 -6.96 -20.50
CA ILE A 122 -11.20 -6.84 -19.13
C ILE A 122 -11.86 -7.89 -18.23
N ASP A 123 -11.11 -8.36 -17.23
CA ASP A 123 -11.64 -9.27 -16.21
C ASP A 123 -12.52 -8.50 -15.22
N TYR A 124 -11.99 -7.40 -14.69
CA TYR A 124 -12.71 -6.53 -13.76
C TYR A 124 -12.04 -5.16 -13.61
N LEU A 125 -12.83 -4.20 -13.13
CA LEU A 125 -12.33 -2.96 -12.52
C LEU A 125 -12.23 -3.16 -11.01
N HIS A 126 -11.19 -2.64 -10.39
CA HIS A 126 -10.99 -2.70 -8.94
C HIS A 126 -11.02 -1.29 -8.35
N VAL A 127 -11.66 -1.13 -7.20
CA VAL A 127 -11.69 0.10 -6.42
C VAL A 127 -11.37 -0.19 -4.95
N GLY A 128 -10.43 0.55 -4.39
CA GLY A 128 -9.97 0.39 -3.01
C GLY A 128 -9.51 1.70 -2.37
N ALA A 129 -9.18 1.64 -1.09
CA ALA A 129 -8.67 2.76 -0.32
C ALA A 129 -7.17 2.61 -0.07
N GLY A 130 -6.43 3.73 -0.08
CA GLY A 130 -5.00 3.77 0.19
C GLY A 130 -4.63 4.77 1.28
N SER A 131 -3.75 4.35 2.19
CA SER A 131 -3.10 5.25 3.15
C SER A 131 -1.83 5.84 2.53
N GLY A 132 -1.88 7.12 2.16
CA GLY A 132 -0.80 7.81 1.46
C GLY A 132 -1.29 8.72 0.33
N THR A 133 -0.40 9.58 -0.14
CA THR A 133 -0.61 10.37 -1.37
C THR A 133 -0.58 9.46 -2.60
N PRO A 134 -1.18 9.87 -3.73
CA PRO A 134 -1.11 9.12 -4.98
C PRO A 134 0.33 8.80 -5.40
N GLU A 135 1.23 9.78 -5.25
CA GLU A 135 2.67 9.64 -5.55
C GLU A 135 3.36 8.57 -4.70
N ASN A 136 3.13 8.57 -3.38
CA ASN A 136 3.76 7.62 -2.48
C ASN A 136 3.25 6.20 -2.72
N LEU A 137 1.94 6.05 -2.98
CA LEU A 137 1.34 4.76 -3.27
C LEU A 137 1.81 4.22 -4.62
N MET A 138 1.88 5.06 -5.65
CA MET A 138 2.46 4.70 -6.94
C MET A 138 3.90 4.23 -6.78
N ALA A 139 4.75 5.02 -6.12
CA ALA A 139 6.15 4.64 -5.90
C ALA A 139 6.29 3.30 -5.15
N THR A 140 5.44 3.06 -4.14
CA THR A 140 5.42 1.81 -3.38
C THR A 140 5.00 0.63 -4.25
N ALA A 141 3.93 0.79 -5.04
CA ALA A 141 3.46 -0.25 -5.96
C ALA A 141 4.54 -0.61 -6.98
N LEU A 142 5.12 0.39 -7.66
CA LEU A 142 6.16 0.16 -8.67
C LEU A 142 7.42 -0.46 -8.06
N TYR A 143 7.79 -0.10 -6.83
CA TYR A 143 8.89 -0.75 -6.13
C TYR A 143 8.61 -2.25 -5.90
N SER A 144 7.39 -2.62 -5.50
CA SER A 144 7.00 -4.03 -5.34
C SER A 144 7.06 -4.82 -6.65
N TYR A 145 6.61 -4.23 -7.77
CA TYR A 145 6.72 -4.87 -9.09
C TYR A 145 8.18 -5.04 -9.52
N MET A 146 9.00 -4.00 -9.36
CA MET A 146 10.43 -4.06 -9.64
C MET A 146 11.12 -5.15 -8.81
N MET A 147 10.81 -5.24 -7.52
CA MET A 147 11.35 -6.28 -6.62
C MET A 147 10.90 -7.70 -7.03
N SER A 148 9.77 -7.82 -7.70
CA SER A 148 9.25 -9.07 -8.27
C SER A 148 9.80 -9.38 -9.67
N GLY A 149 10.69 -8.53 -10.20
CA GLY A 149 11.28 -8.67 -11.54
C GLY A 149 10.34 -8.26 -12.68
N ILE A 150 9.22 -7.61 -12.37
CA ILE A 150 8.24 -7.13 -13.35
C ILE A 150 8.62 -5.70 -13.77
N SER A 151 8.73 -5.47 -15.08
CA SER A 151 8.96 -4.14 -15.64
C SER A 151 7.67 -3.33 -15.74
N VAL A 152 7.82 -2.01 -15.67
CA VAL A 152 6.74 -1.05 -15.90
C VAL A 152 6.77 -0.62 -17.36
N ASP A 153 5.64 -0.74 -18.07
CA ASP A 153 5.54 -0.40 -19.49
C ASP A 153 5.47 1.11 -19.69
N SER A 154 4.62 1.77 -18.89
CA SER A 154 4.51 3.23 -18.84
C SER A 154 4.09 3.70 -17.45
N GLN A 155 4.46 4.93 -17.12
CA GLN A 155 4.03 5.65 -15.92
C GLN A 155 3.79 7.09 -16.32
N SER A 156 2.65 7.65 -15.94
CA SER A 156 2.25 9.01 -16.32
C SER A 156 1.20 9.57 -15.37
N GLU A 157 0.81 10.81 -15.63
CA GLU A 157 -0.28 11.51 -14.97
C GLU A 157 -1.31 11.95 -16.00
N THR A 158 -2.58 11.96 -15.62
CA THR A 158 -3.69 12.44 -16.45
C THR A 158 -4.75 13.12 -15.58
N GLU A 159 -5.72 13.78 -16.21
CA GLU A 159 -6.90 14.33 -15.54
C GLU A 159 -8.14 13.54 -16.00
N VAL A 160 -8.87 12.96 -15.04
CA VAL A 160 -10.12 12.23 -15.30
C VAL A 160 -11.22 12.82 -14.43
N ASN A 161 -12.34 13.22 -15.05
CA ASN A 161 -13.47 13.87 -14.37
C ASN A 161 -13.08 15.07 -13.48
N GLY A 162 -12.00 15.78 -13.81
CA GLY A 162 -11.49 16.92 -13.03
C GLY A 162 -10.61 16.54 -11.83
N HIS A 163 -10.20 15.28 -11.72
CA HIS A 163 -9.27 14.80 -10.71
C HIS A 163 -7.93 14.42 -11.35
N ASP A 164 -6.84 14.86 -10.73
CA ASP A 164 -5.49 14.43 -11.10
C ASP A 164 -5.30 12.95 -10.72
N VAL A 165 -4.93 12.13 -11.70
CA VAL A 165 -4.72 10.69 -11.55
C VAL A 165 -3.30 10.33 -11.92
N GLN A 166 -2.59 9.68 -11.00
CA GLN A 166 -1.31 9.05 -11.31
C GLN A 166 -1.57 7.59 -11.71
N TYR A 167 -1.01 7.15 -12.83
CA TYR A 167 -1.20 5.78 -13.30
C TYR A 167 0.07 5.17 -13.88
N ALA A 168 0.08 3.84 -13.93
CA ALA A 168 1.10 3.06 -14.60
C ALA A 168 0.47 1.85 -15.29
N VAL A 169 1.04 1.47 -16.44
CA VAL A 169 0.69 0.25 -17.18
C VAL A 169 1.80 -0.78 -16.95
N ILE A 170 1.38 -1.99 -16.62
CA ILE A 170 2.27 -3.09 -16.26
C ILE A 170 1.75 -4.36 -16.93
N SER A 171 2.63 -5.03 -17.66
CA SER A 171 2.35 -6.31 -18.31
C SER A 171 3.38 -7.35 -17.87
N PHE A 172 2.94 -8.59 -17.69
CA PHE A 172 3.84 -9.70 -17.39
C PHE A 172 3.32 -11.03 -17.90
N GLU A 173 4.27 -11.90 -18.23
CA GLU A 173 4.04 -13.22 -18.79
C GLU A 173 4.78 -14.26 -17.94
N TYR A 174 4.05 -15.28 -17.50
CA TYR A 174 4.61 -16.39 -16.75
C TYR A 174 4.44 -17.71 -17.50
N PRO A 175 5.51 -18.48 -17.73
CA PRO A 175 5.37 -19.82 -18.26
C PRO A 175 4.61 -20.68 -17.24
N MET A 176 3.57 -21.35 -17.71
CA MET A 176 2.82 -22.31 -16.92
C MET A 176 3.65 -23.57 -16.76
N THR A 177 3.91 -23.95 -15.53
CA THR A 177 4.40 -25.30 -15.24
C THR A 177 3.23 -26.26 -15.35
N GLU A 178 3.25 -27.14 -16.34
CA GLU A 178 2.33 -28.27 -16.35
C GLU A 178 2.65 -29.13 -15.12
N ASP A 179 1.71 -29.21 -14.18
CA ASP A 179 1.72 -30.24 -13.15
C ASP A 179 1.74 -31.56 -13.92
N THR A 180 2.92 -32.18 -14.00
CA THR A 180 3.04 -33.50 -14.59
C THR A 180 2.35 -34.41 -13.59
N GLU A 181 1.05 -34.64 -13.77
CA GLU A 181 0.34 -35.71 -13.09
C GLU A 181 1.16 -36.96 -13.35
N GLN A 182 1.91 -37.37 -12.33
CA GLN A 182 2.56 -38.66 -12.31
C GLN A 182 1.42 -39.67 -12.30
N THR A 183 0.99 -40.10 -13.50
CA THR A 183 0.17 -41.30 -13.66
C THR A 183 0.99 -42.44 -13.10
N ALA A 184 0.80 -42.71 -11.82
CA ALA A 184 1.20 -43.95 -11.20
C ALA A 184 0.44 -45.05 -11.93
N GLU A 185 1.09 -45.66 -12.91
CA GLU A 185 0.69 -46.96 -13.43
C GLU A 185 0.53 -47.88 -12.21
N THR A 186 -0.73 -48.18 -11.91
CA THR A 186 -1.11 -49.14 -10.89
C THR A 186 -0.71 -50.51 -11.41
N ASP A 187 0.49 -50.97 -11.06
CA ASP A 187 0.86 -52.37 -11.24
C ASP A 187 0.30 -53.17 -10.06
N ALA A 188 -0.76 -53.90 -10.35
CA ALA A 188 -1.49 -54.73 -9.40
C ALA A 188 -0.89 -56.14 -9.37
N GLU A 189 -0.20 -56.52 -8.29
CA GLU A 189 -0.33 -57.84 -7.63
C GLU A 189 0.62 -57.97 -6.44
N ALA A 190 0.07 -58.10 -5.23
CA ALA A 190 0.54 -59.07 -4.23
C ALA A 190 -0.43 -59.12 -3.02
N THR A 191 -1.35 -60.08 -3.09
CA THR A 191 -1.78 -61.00 -2.01
C THR A 191 -2.14 -60.46 -0.63
N GLN A 192 -3.44 -60.53 -0.31
CA GLN A 192 -4.00 -60.47 1.04
C GLN A 192 -3.79 -61.78 1.83
N ALA A 193 -3.66 -61.66 3.17
CA ALA A 193 -4.49 -62.30 4.23
C ALA A 193 -3.68 -62.54 5.55
N PRO A 194 -4.33 -62.71 6.73
CA PRO A 194 -5.43 -61.94 7.32
C PRO A 194 -5.24 -61.58 8.83
N GLU A 195 -6.11 -60.67 9.29
CA GLU A 195 -6.74 -60.39 10.62
C GLU A 195 -6.10 -60.80 11.98
N GLU A 196 -6.06 -59.85 12.94
CA GLU A 196 -7.02 -59.72 14.06
C GLU A 196 -6.61 -58.57 15.02
N GLY A 197 -7.59 -57.84 15.61
CA GLY A 197 -7.32 -57.12 16.89
C GLY A 197 -8.08 -55.83 17.26
N VAL A 198 -9.41 -55.88 17.41
CA VAL A 198 -10.23 -55.26 18.50
C VAL A 198 -10.20 -53.73 18.79
N ALA A 199 -11.34 -53.10 18.45
CA ALA A 199 -12.21 -52.14 19.18
C ALA A 199 -11.71 -51.13 20.26
N ASP A 200 -12.04 -49.85 19.97
CA ASP A 200 -12.83 -48.85 20.72
C ASP A 200 -12.35 -48.22 22.05
N ALA A 201 -12.63 -46.91 22.12
CA ALA A 201 -12.94 -46.02 23.26
C ALA A 201 -11.90 -45.00 23.80
N ALA A 202 -12.39 -43.75 23.83
CA ALA A 202 -12.24 -42.69 24.85
C ALA A 202 -11.04 -41.70 24.79
N GLU A 203 -11.37 -40.48 24.36
CA GLU A 203 -11.25 -39.18 25.06
C GLU A 203 -10.21 -39.03 26.20
N ALA A 204 -9.23 -38.11 26.03
CA ALA A 204 -8.86 -37.03 26.97
C ALA A 204 -7.56 -36.29 26.58
N THR A 205 -7.69 -34.98 26.37
CA THR A 205 -6.86 -33.87 26.91
C THR A 205 -5.33 -33.87 26.78
N ALA A 206 -4.77 -32.88 26.07
CA ALA A 206 -3.92 -31.78 26.61
C ALA A 206 -3.10 -31.09 25.50
N GLU A 207 -3.04 -29.75 25.58
CA GLU A 207 -2.17 -28.84 24.82
C GLU A 207 -0.67 -29.15 25.03
N PRO A 208 0.21 -28.58 24.18
CA PRO A 208 0.93 -27.41 24.69
C PRO A 208 1.14 -26.26 23.68
N GLU A 209 1.35 -25.11 24.32
CA GLU A 209 1.76 -23.79 23.84
C GLU A 209 2.87 -23.77 22.76
N MET A 210 2.77 -22.83 21.83
CA MET A 210 3.93 -22.19 21.18
C MET A 210 3.68 -20.68 21.11
N THR A 211 4.47 -19.96 21.92
CA THR A 211 4.69 -18.52 21.95
C THR A 211 5.71 -18.05 20.92
N ALA A 212 5.60 -16.76 20.58
CA ALA A 212 6.58 -15.81 20.01
C ALA A 212 6.69 -15.73 18.48
N GLU A 213 6.86 -14.58 17.81
CA GLU A 213 6.86 -13.14 18.16
C GLU A 213 6.81 -12.36 16.80
N PRO A 214 6.53 -11.04 16.79
CA PRO A 214 6.21 -10.25 15.60
C PRO A 214 7.46 -9.70 14.86
N GLU A 215 7.35 -9.51 13.53
CA GLU A 215 8.41 -8.88 12.75
C GLU A 215 8.43 -7.36 12.93
N ALA A 216 9.61 -6.86 13.30
CA ALA A 216 9.90 -5.46 13.54
C ALA A 216 10.62 -4.84 12.33
N SER A 217 10.11 -3.67 11.93
CA SER A 217 10.81 -2.45 11.51
C SER A 217 12.34 -2.53 11.29
N VAL A 218 12.79 -2.16 10.10
CA VAL A 218 14.19 -1.76 9.83
C VAL A 218 14.20 -0.41 9.08
N GLU A 219 14.72 0.63 9.75
CA GLU A 219 15.18 1.87 9.12
C GLU A 219 16.51 1.67 8.37
N PRO A 220 16.85 2.50 7.38
CA PRO A 220 18.02 2.29 6.52
C PRO A 220 19.30 2.92 7.11
N GLU A 221 20.41 2.19 7.04
CA GLU A 221 21.75 2.77 7.24
C GLU A 221 22.41 3.19 5.92
N GLU A 222 22.84 4.44 5.95
CA GLU A 222 23.70 5.19 5.03
C GLU A 222 25.07 4.51 4.80
N THR A 223 25.51 4.35 3.55
CA THR A 223 26.95 4.31 3.24
C THR A 223 27.28 5.01 1.92
N ALA A 224 28.28 5.89 2.01
CA ALA A 224 28.75 6.79 0.98
C ALA A 224 29.75 6.15 0.00
N ALA A 225 29.63 6.58 -1.26
CA ALA A 225 30.65 6.87 -2.29
C ALA A 225 32.03 6.20 -2.24
N LEU A 226 32.44 5.61 -3.37
CA LEU A 226 33.77 5.82 -3.98
C LEU A 226 33.73 5.73 -5.51
N GLU A 227 34.24 6.77 -6.17
CA GLU A 227 34.50 6.87 -7.62
C GLU A 227 35.82 6.17 -8.03
N ALA A 228 35.82 5.72 -9.30
CA ALA A 228 36.89 5.73 -10.32
C ALA A 228 38.31 5.18 -10.02
N THR A 229 38.82 4.33 -10.91
CA THR A 229 39.92 4.67 -11.87
C THR A 229 40.38 3.50 -12.76
N ALA A 230 40.41 3.79 -14.06
CA ALA A 230 41.33 3.44 -15.16
C ALA A 230 42.13 2.10 -15.23
N ALA A 231 42.15 1.59 -16.47
CA ALA A 231 42.99 0.54 -17.07
C ALA A 231 44.52 0.82 -17.02
N PRO A 232 45.35 -0.18 -17.39
CA PRO A 232 46.08 -0.05 -18.66
C PRO A 232 46.23 -1.35 -19.48
N GLU A 233 46.65 -1.16 -20.74
CA GLU A 233 46.81 -2.16 -21.82
C GLU A 233 48.16 -2.92 -21.88
N ALA A 234 48.11 -4.04 -22.64
CA ALA A 234 49.02 -4.53 -23.71
C ALA A 234 50.28 -5.39 -23.46
N GLY A 235 50.33 -6.50 -24.26
CA GLY A 235 51.51 -7.19 -24.84
C GLY A 235 51.98 -8.46 -24.09
N GLU A 236 52.37 -9.61 -24.67
CA GLU A 236 52.61 -10.11 -26.04
C GLU A 236 52.86 -11.65 -25.98
N GLY A 237 52.59 -12.39 -27.08
CA GLY A 237 53.20 -13.70 -27.46
C GLY A 237 52.64 -14.97 -26.79
N THR A 238 52.39 -16.11 -27.45
CA THR A 238 52.92 -16.67 -28.70
C THR A 238 51.99 -17.79 -29.22
N GLU A 239 52.03 -18.00 -30.54
CA GLU A 239 51.34 -19.00 -31.35
C GLU A 239 51.73 -20.45 -31.02
N ASP A 240 50.78 -21.40 -31.13
CA ASP A 240 51.04 -22.68 -31.78
C ASP A 240 49.78 -23.24 -32.45
N THR A 241 49.98 -23.84 -33.61
CA THR A 241 48.99 -24.19 -34.64
C THR A 241 48.61 -25.66 -34.54
N SER A 242 47.31 -25.98 -34.62
CA SER A 242 46.86 -27.21 -35.31
C SER A 242 45.38 -27.10 -35.67
N ALA A 243 45.12 -27.17 -36.97
CA ALA A 243 43.81 -27.24 -37.60
C ALA A 243 43.33 -28.71 -37.63
N ASP A 244 42.04 -28.94 -37.38
CA ASP A 244 41.07 -29.70 -38.21
C ASP A 244 39.70 -29.79 -37.49
N PRO A 245 38.59 -30.15 -38.15
CA PRO A 245 37.78 -29.38 -39.08
C PRO A 245 36.47 -28.86 -38.43
N ALA A 246 35.78 -28.01 -39.18
CA ALA A 246 34.42 -27.54 -38.94
C ALA A 246 33.49 -28.65 -38.39
N SER A 247 33.09 -28.51 -37.13
CA SER A 247 31.80 -29.02 -36.68
C SER A 247 30.79 -27.94 -37.02
N ASP A 248 30.17 -28.11 -38.19
CA ASP A 248 28.88 -27.52 -38.49
C ASP A 248 27.88 -28.13 -37.51
N SER A 249 27.88 -27.64 -36.27
CA SER A 249 26.70 -27.76 -35.43
C SER A 249 25.83 -26.56 -35.78
N THR A 250 24.98 -26.75 -36.78
CA THR A 250 23.66 -26.14 -36.69
C THR A 250 23.00 -26.76 -35.46
N ALA A 251 23.36 -26.26 -34.28
CA ALA A 251 22.53 -26.41 -33.11
C ALA A 251 21.28 -25.64 -33.48
N GLY A 252 20.29 -26.36 -34.00
CA GLY A 252 18.93 -25.85 -34.04
C GLY A 252 18.66 -25.43 -32.61
N THR A 253 18.47 -24.13 -32.40
CA THR A 253 17.87 -23.64 -31.18
C THR A 253 16.55 -24.39 -31.09
N GLU A 254 16.47 -25.41 -30.24
CA GLU A 254 15.19 -26.02 -29.93
C GLU A 254 14.35 -24.88 -29.39
N THR A 255 13.37 -24.47 -30.19
CA THR A 255 12.47 -23.40 -29.81
C THR A 255 11.73 -23.89 -28.56
N GLU A 256 12.00 -23.26 -27.43
CA GLU A 256 11.37 -23.58 -26.16
C GLU A 256 9.89 -23.20 -26.29
N LEU A 257 9.03 -24.21 -26.38
CA LEU A 257 7.59 -24.04 -26.42
C LEU A 257 7.06 -24.15 -25.00
N SER A 258 6.32 -23.15 -24.55
CA SER A 258 5.66 -23.15 -23.25
C SER A 258 4.24 -22.59 -23.36
N ARG A 259 3.34 -23.01 -22.47
CA ARG A 259 2.08 -22.30 -22.26
C ARG A 259 2.34 -21.12 -21.34
N TYR A 260 1.61 -20.02 -21.52
CA TYR A 260 1.83 -18.79 -20.76
C TYR A 260 0.54 -18.27 -20.12
N SER A 261 0.68 -17.74 -18.90
CA SER A 261 -0.28 -16.87 -18.24
C SER A 261 0.16 -15.44 -18.50
N CYS A 262 -0.66 -14.65 -19.18
CA CYS A 262 -0.39 -13.28 -19.56
C CYS A 262 -1.34 -12.37 -18.81
N GLN A 263 -0.86 -11.24 -18.30
CA GLN A 263 -1.68 -10.25 -17.61
C GLN A 263 -1.20 -8.85 -17.94
N GLN A 264 -2.15 -7.96 -18.17
CA GLN A 264 -1.92 -6.52 -18.26
C GLN A 264 -2.80 -5.82 -17.21
N MET A 265 -2.21 -4.82 -16.57
CA MET A 265 -2.90 -3.97 -15.61
C MET A 265 -2.61 -2.51 -15.87
N LEU A 266 -3.64 -1.69 -15.71
CA LEU A 266 -3.46 -0.28 -15.37
C LEU A 266 -3.71 -0.14 -13.87
N ILE A 267 -2.72 0.34 -13.13
CA ILE A 267 -2.88 0.73 -11.73
C ILE A 267 -2.94 2.26 -11.65
N ALA A 268 -3.84 2.78 -10.84
CA ALA A 268 -4.04 4.22 -10.69
C ALA A 268 -4.36 4.62 -9.26
N TYR A 269 -3.93 5.82 -8.90
CA TYR A 269 -4.25 6.46 -7.62
C TYR A 269 -4.77 7.88 -7.85
N VAL A 270 -5.87 8.18 -7.18
CA VAL A 270 -6.49 9.51 -7.15
C VAL A 270 -6.58 9.99 -5.72
N GLN A 271 -6.38 11.29 -5.49
CA GLN A 271 -6.49 11.88 -4.16
C GLN A 271 -7.92 11.72 -3.60
N SER A 272 -8.05 11.29 -2.34
CA SER A 272 -9.33 11.30 -1.62
C SER A 272 -9.76 12.73 -1.29
N GLU A 273 -11.06 13.00 -1.38
CA GLU A 273 -11.64 14.27 -0.93
C GLU A 273 -11.56 14.49 0.59
N MET A 274 -11.29 13.44 1.37
CA MET A 274 -11.18 13.54 2.83
C MET A 274 -10.04 14.49 3.23
N ASN A 275 -8.84 14.26 2.70
CA ASN A 275 -7.66 15.12 2.84
C ASN A 275 -6.50 14.60 1.97
N SER A 276 -5.37 15.32 1.98
CA SER A 276 -4.17 15.02 1.18
C SER A 276 -3.41 13.75 1.58
N ASN A 277 -3.73 13.10 2.70
CA ASN A 277 -3.00 11.94 3.21
C ASN A 277 -3.55 10.60 2.69
N TYR A 278 -4.69 10.61 2.00
CA TYR A 278 -5.38 9.38 1.61
C TYR A 278 -5.70 9.38 0.12
N SER A 279 -5.70 8.20 -0.47
CA SER A 279 -6.01 8.04 -1.89
C SER A 279 -7.05 6.96 -2.10
N ILE A 280 -7.61 6.94 -3.31
CA ILE A 280 -8.44 5.86 -3.81
C ILE A 280 -7.63 5.16 -4.90
N SER A 281 -7.51 3.84 -4.78
CA SER A 281 -6.83 2.99 -5.76
C SER A 281 -7.83 2.48 -6.77
N LEU A 282 -7.49 2.57 -8.05
CA LEU A 282 -8.29 2.10 -9.16
C LEU A 282 -7.42 1.19 -10.02
N ASN A 283 -7.90 0.00 -10.36
CA ASN A 283 -7.18 -0.87 -11.30
C ASN A 283 -8.08 -1.33 -12.44
N VAL A 284 -7.51 -1.45 -13.62
CA VAL A 284 -8.07 -2.19 -14.75
C VAL A 284 -7.24 -3.45 -14.89
N THR A 285 -7.86 -4.63 -14.86
CA THR A 285 -7.15 -5.91 -14.99
C THR A 285 -7.71 -6.71 -16.14
N LEU A 286 -6.82 -7.25 -16.96
CA LEU A 286 -7.13 -8.28 -17.95
C LEU A 286 -6.07 -9.37 -17.92
N SER A 287 -6.49 -10.60 -18.15
CA SER A 287 -5.63 -11.77 -18.15
C SER A 287 -6.05 -12.74 -19.24
N GLY A 288 -5.11 -13.60 -19.63
CA GLY A 288 -5.37 -14.63 -20.61
C GLY A 288 -4.31 -15.70 -20.59
N GLU A 289 -4.70 -16.87 -21.08
CA GLU A 289 -3.86 -18.05 -21.12
C GLU A 289 -3.66 -18.53 -22.55
N THR A 290 -2.44 -18.90 -22.94
CA THR A 290 -2.27 -19.54 -24.25
C THR A 290 -2.85 -20.95 -24.23
N ASP A 291 -3.73 -21.25 -25.20
CA ASP A 291 -4.37 -22.57 -25.33
C ASP A 291 -3.35 -23.69 -25.61
N ALA A 292 -2.28 -23.36 -26.32
CA ALA A 292 -1.22 -24.27 -26.69
C ALA A 292 0.15 -23.70 -26.31
N ALA A 293 1.15 -24.59 -26.27
CA ALA A 293 2.53 -24.18 -26.08
C ALA A 293 3.00 -23.38 -27.31
N VAL A 294 3.49 -22.16 -27.07
CA VAL A 294 3.94 -21.21 -28.09
C VAL A 294 5.40 -20.90 -27.89
N ASP A 295 6.06 -20.48 -28.96
CA ASP A 295 7.38 -19.88 -28.90
C ASP A 295 7.28 -18.36 -28.65
N ALA A 296 8.42 -17.67 -28.66
CA ALA A 296 8.45 -16.23 -28.45
C ALA A 296 7.62 -15.44 -29.50
N GLU A 297 7.62 -15.86 -30.77
CA GLU A 297 6.84 -15.19 -31.82
C GLU A 297 5.33 -15.41 -31.60
N GLY A 298 4.94 -16.63 -31.23
CA GLY A 298 3.56 -16.96 -30.87
C GLY A 298 3.08 -16.25 -29.61
N LEU A 299 3.95 -16.10 -28.60
CA LEU A 299 3.64 -15.32 -27.40
C LEU A 299 3.41 -13.85 -27.72
N THR A 300 4.29 -13.23 -28.53
CA THR A 300 4.09 -11.84 -28.97
C THR A 300 2.80 -11.67 -29.77
N ALA A 301 2.50 -12.58 -30.69
CA ALA A 301 1.25 -12.51 -31.46
C ALA A 301 0.01 -12.64 -30.56
N TYR A 302 0.08 -13.46 -29.51
CA TYR A 302 -1.00 -13.62 -28.54
C TYR A 302 -1.17 -12.36 -27.67
N THR A 303 -0.09 -11.80 -27.14
CA THR A 303 -0.17 -10.60 -26.30
C THR A 303 -0.54 -9.36 -27.10
N ASP A 304 -0.16 -9.26 -28.38
CA ASP A 304 -0.63 -8.20 -29.28
C ASP A 304 -2.15 -8.23 -29.52
N GLU A 305 -2.80 -9.40 -29.41
CA GLU A 305 -4.26 -9.54 -29.52
C GLU A 305 -4.96 -9.34 -28.16
N LEU A 306 -4.33 -9.80 -27.06
CA LEU A 306 -4.88 -9.72 -25.72
C LEU A 306 -4.78 -8.32 -25.11
N TYR A 307 -3.61 -7.69 -25.20
CA TYR A 307 -3.31 -6.45 -24.49
C TYR A 307 -3.95 -5.24 -25.16
N LEU A 308 -4.47 -4.36 -24.32
CA LEU A 308 -5.10 -3.13 -24.74
C LEU A 308 -4.06 -2.02 -24.89
N SER A 309 -4.37 -1.06 -25.76
CA SER A 309 -3.63 0.19 -25.82
C SER A 309 -3.84 1.01 -24.55
N GLU A 310 -2.91 1.92 -24.26
CA GLU A 310 -3.01 2.84 -23.13
C GLU A 310 -4.31 3.69 -23.18
N GLU A 311 -4.74 4.10 -24.38
CA GLU A 311 -5.98 4.86 -24.56
C GLU A 311 -7.23 4.04 -24.19
N GLU A 312 -7.25 2.75 -24.56
CA GLU A 312 -8.34 1.84 -24.19
C GLU A 312 -8.36 1.57 -22.68
N LEU A 313 -7.20 1.35 -22.06
CA LEU A 313 -7.09 1.20 -20.60
C LEU A 313 -7.56 2.46 -19.86
N LEU A 314 -7.22 3.65 -20.35
CA LEU A 314 -7.68 4.91 -19.78
C LEU A 314 -9.20 5.07 -19.91
N SER A 315 -9.83 4.58 -20.98
CA SER A 315 -11.29 4.57 -21.11
C SER A 315 -11.97 3.67 -20.06
N TYR A 316 -11.36 2.55 -19.68
CA TYR A 316 -11.84 1.73 -18.57
C TYR A 316 -11.58 2.37 -17.20
N LEU A 317 -10.46 3.08 -17.04
CA LEU A 317 -10.19 3.88 -15.85
C LEU A 317 -11.25 4.98 -15.66
N GLU A 318 -11.66 5.65 -16.74
CA GLU A 318 -12.77 6.62 -16.70
C GLU A 318 -14.08 6.01 -16.21
N GLN A 319 -14.38 4.75 -16.58
CA GLN A 319 -15.53 4.02 -16.06
C GLN A 319 -15.37 3.71 -14.56
N ALA A 320 -14.20 3.22 -14.14
CA ALA A 320 -13.92 2.94 -12.72
C ALA A 320 -14.05 4.22 -11.86
N MET A 321 -13.61 5.36 -12.40
CA MET A 321 -13.74 6.67 -11.76
C MET A 321 -15.20 7.08 -11.52
N GLN A 322 -16.16 6.63 -12.35
CA GLN A 322 -17.59 6.93 -12.13
C GLN A 322 -18.15 6.27 -10.87
N ALA A 323 -17.57 5.14 -10.42
CA ALA A 323 -17.98 4.53 -9.17
C ALA A 323 -17.68 5.45 -7.96
N VAL A 324 -16.65 6.28 -8.04
CA VAL A 324 -16.19 7.07 -6.90
C VAL A 324 -16.57 8.54 -7.05
N TYR A 325 -16.38 9.06 -8.25
CA TYR A 325 -16.59 10.44 -8.63
C TYR A 325 -17.49 10.47 -9.88
N PRO A 326 -18.82 10.28 -9.70
CA PRO A 326 -19.75 10.35 -10.81
C PRO A 326 -19.69 11.74 -11.43
N ALA A 327 -19.66 11.82 -12.77
CA ALA A 327 -19.67 13.09 -13.46
C ALA A 327 -20.89 13.90 -13.03
N ALA A 328 -20.68 15.18 -12.68
CA ALA A 328 -21.78 16.07 -12.36
C ALA A 328 -22.77 16.10 -13.55
N GLU A 329 -24.02 15.71 -13.31
CA GLU A 329 -25.06 15.83 -14.34
C GLU A 329 -25.10 17.29 -14.81
N ALA A 330 -24.87 17.51 -16.10
CA ALA A 330 -24.98 18.84 -16.69
C ALA A 330 -26.45 19.28 -16.61
N GLU A 331 -26.77 20.17 -15.66
CA GLU A 331 -28.08 20.86 -15.56
C GLU A 331 -28.43 21.69 -16.81
#